data_AF-G5Q0R8-F1
#
_entry.id   AF-G5Q0R8-F1
#
_cell.length_a   1.000
_cell.length_b   1.000
_cell.length_c   1.000
_cell.angle_alpha   90.00
_cell.angle_beta   90.00
_cell.angle_gamma   90.00
#
_symmetry.space_group_name_H-M   'P 1'
#
loop_
_entity.id
_entity.type
_entity.pdbx_description
1 polymer ?
#
loop_
_entity_poly.entity_id
_entity_poly.type
_entity_poly.pdbx_seq_one_letter_code
_entity_poly.pdbx_strand_id
1 'polypeptide(L)'
;MTECWIFEGGGKIGRYIGGYHDARAQQEQHLATKQPMAKKNEEVIAPKAEIVKRGSSKLSYKLQRELELLPGQLEDLEAKLEALQAQVADAAFFSQPHEQTQKVLADLSQAEQELEQAFERWEYLEGLKNGA
;
A
#
# COMPACT_ATOMS: atom_id res chain seq x y z
N MET A 1 14.58 -3.34 9.12
CA MET A 1 14.40 -2.41 8.00
C MET A 1 15.25 -2.93 6.84
N THR A 2 14.62 -3.30 5.73
CA THR A 2 15.32 -3.85 4.57
C THR A 2 15.42 -2.75 3.52
N GLU A 3 16.64 -2.49 3.05
CA GLU A 3 16.93 -1.39 2.13
C GLU A 3 17.39 -1.97 0.78
N CYS A 4 16.73 -1.57 -0.31
CA CYS A 4 17.07 -2.03 -1.65
C CYS A 4 17.69 -0.91 -2.48
N TRP A 5 18.81 -1.22 -3.13
CA TRP A 5 19.58 -0.29 -3.94
C TRP A 5 19.43 -0.70 -5.40
N ILE A 6 18.87 0.17 -6.24
CA ILE A 6 18.56 -0.13 -7.64
C ILE A 6 19.35 0.79 -8.57
N PHE A 7 19.99 0.20 -9.58
CA PHE A 7 20.74 0.92 -10.60
C PHE A 7 19.78 1.41 -11.70
N GLU A 8 19.56 2.73 -11.79
CA GLU A 8 18.65 3.35 -12.78
C GLU A 8 19.32 3.66 -14.14
N GLY A 9 20.60 3.30 -14.30
CA GLY A 9 21.40 3.64 -15.48
C GLY A 9 22.00 5.06 -15.44
N GLY A 10 23.01 5.33 -16.27
CA GLY A 10 23.69 6.63 -16.31
C GLY A 10 24.52 6.99 -15.06
N GLY A 11 24.98 5.98 -14.30
CA GLY A 11 25.80 6.18 -13.10
C GLY A 11 25.02 6.65 -11.85
N LYS A 12 23.69 6.52 -11.84
CA LYS A 12 22.83 6.91 -10.72
C LYS A 12 22.27 5.68 -10.01
N ILE A 13 22.31 5.69 -8.68
CA ILE A 13 21.76 4.64 -7.82
C ILE A 13 20.63 5.25 -7.01
N GLY A 14 19.44 4.66 -7.12
CA GLY A 14 18.28 5.00 -6.30
C GLY A 14 18.24 4.11 -5.06
N ARG A 15 18.08 4.71 -3.88
CA ARG A 15 17.91 4.00 -2.61
C ARG A 15 16.42 3.99 -2.27
N TYR A 16 15.87 2.79 -2.17
CA TYR A 16 14.46 2.56 -1.92
C TYR A 16 14.31 1.77 -0.61
N ILE A 17 13.36 2.19 0.22
CA ILE A 17 13.11 1.62 1.54
C ILE A 17 11.93 0.66 1.36
N GLY A 18 12.10 -0.62 1.67
CA GLY A 18 11.06 -1.64 1.46
C GLY A 18 11.52 -2.81 0.60
N GLY A 19 10.63 -3.80 0.44
CA GLY A 19 10.89 -4.99 -0.36
C GLY A 19 10.98 -4.69 -1.87
N TYR A 20 11.54 -5.63 -2.65
CA TYR A 20 11.74 -5.50 -4.09
C TYR A 20 10.46 -5.14 -4.87
N HIS A 21 9.31 -5.58 -4.38
CA HIS A 21 8.01 -5.32 -5.00
C HIS A 21 7.59 -3.85 -4.91
N ASP A 22 7.86 -3.20 -3.76
CA ASP A 22 7.59 -1.78 -3.54
C ASP A 22 8.56 -0.90 -4.35
N ALA A 23 9.83 -1.29 -4.40
CA ALA A 23 10.86 -0.57 -5.14
C ALA A 23 10.58 -0.54 -6.67
N ARG A 24 9.86 -1.54 -7.21
CA ARG A 24 9.38 -1.59 -8.60
C ARG A 24 8.33 -0.52 -8.89
N ALA A 25 7.35 -0.33 -8.02
CA ALA A 25 6.31 0.69 -8.17
C ALA A 25 6.91 2.12 -8.12
N GLN A 26 7.88 2.33 -7.22
CA GLN A 26 8.61 3.60 -7.14
C GLN A 26 9.47 3.85 -8.39
N GLN A 27 10.08 2.80 -8.97
CA GLN A 27 10.83 2.90 -10.21
C GLN A 27 9.94 3.31 -11.40
N GLU A 28 8.71 2.78 -11.51
CA GLU A 28 7.78 3.13 -12.58
C GLU A 28 7.34 4.60 -12.50
N GLN A 29 7.10 5.13 -11.30
CA GLN A 29 6.81 6.56 -11.10
C GLN A 29 8.01 7.47 -11.42
N HIS A 30 9.23 7.04 -11.10
CA HIS A 30 10.46 7.76 -11.43
C HIS A 30 10.74 7.78 -12.94
N LEU A 31 10.48 6.68 -13.66
CA LEU A 31 10.62 6.59 -15.11
C LEU A 31 9.56 7.43 -15.84
N ALA A 32 8.32 7.46 -15.34
CA ALA A 32 7.26 8.32 -15.89
C ALA A 32 7.57 9.83 -15.77
N THR A 33 8.35 10.22 -14.76
CA THR A 33 8.72 11.61 -14.50
C THR A 33 9.99 12.05 -15.24
N LYS A 34 10.79 11.11 -15.78
CA LYS A 34 12.06 11.37 -16.48
C LYS A 34 11.98 11.29 -18.01
N GLN A 35 10.83 11.49 -18.64
CA GLN A 35 10.82 11.79 -20.08
C GLN A 35 11.33 13.24 -20.31
N PRO A 36 12.48 13.44 -20.98
CA PRO A 36 12.93 14.78 -21.34
C PRO A 36 12.18 15.22 -22.60
N MET A 37 11.28 16.18 -22.46
CA MET A 37 10.71 16.92 -23.59
C MET A 37 11.84 17.78 -24.20
N ALA A 38 12.40 17.30 -25.31
CA ALA A 38 13.32 18.06 -26.14
C ALA A 38 12.56 19.17 -26.92
N LYS A 39 13.23 20.31 -27.06
CA LYS A 39 12.71 21.62 -27.47
C LYS A 39 12.28 21.72 -28.95
N LYS A 40 11.12 22.38 -29.14
CA LYS A 40 10.81 23.51 -30.07
C LYS A 40 10.92 23.29 -31.59
N ASN A 41 9.77 23.32 -32.29
CA ASN A 41 9.46 24.35 -33.29
C ASN A 41 7.95 24.41 -33.66
N GLU A 42 7.54 25.63 -34.01
CA GLU A 42 6.39 26.09 -34.80
C GLU A 42 4.93 26.07 -34.28
N GLU A 43 4.29 27.18 -34.63
CA GLU A 43 2.98 27.72 -34.26
C GLU A 43 1.80 26.82 -34.62
N VAL A 44 0.90 26.55 -33.66
CA VAL A 44 -0.55 26.45 -33.92
C VAL A 44 -1.34 26.89 -32.68
N ILE A 45 -2.16 27.89 -32.91
CA ILE A 45 -3.38 28.38 -32.26
C ILE A 45 -4.16 27.39 -31.34
N ALA A 46 -4.64 27.95 -30.21
CA ALA A 46 -5.75 27.51 -29.32
C ALA A 46 -5.47 26.46 -28.20
N PRO A 47 -6.35 26.37 -27.17
CA PRO A 47 -6.95 27.40 -26.34
C PRO A 47 -6.39 27.33 -24.90
N LYS A 48 -6.86 28.23 -24.03
CA LYS A 48 -6.45 28.35 -22.63
C LYS A 48 -6.72 27.06 -21.85
N ALA A 49 -5.71 26.20 -21.72
CA ALA A 49 -5.73 25.12 -20.76
C ALA A 49 -5.67 25.76 -19.37
N GLU A 50 -6.82 25.78 -18.69
CA GLU A 50 -6.88 25.97 -17.26
C GLU A 50 -5.88 25.03 -16.63
N ILE A 51 -4.83 25.62 -16.06
CA ILE A 51 -3.98 24.97 -15.09
C ILE A 51 -4.94 24.63 -13.95
N VAL A 52 -5.47 23.40 -13.97
CA VAL A 52 -6.11 22.78 -12.81
C VAL A 52 -4.99 22.79 -11.78
N LYS A 53 -4.99 23.84 -10.96
CA LYS A 53 -4.21 23.92 -9.75
C LYS A 53 -4.42 22.57 -9.09
N ARG A 54 -3.32 21.85 -8.83
CA ARG A 54 -3.30 20.74 -7.87
C ARG A 54 -3.74 21.34 -6.54
N GLY A 55 -5.04 21.53 -6.40
CA GLY A 55 -5.66 21.99 -5.18
C GLY A 55 -5.38 20.89 -4.21
N SER A 56 -4.62 21.21 -3.17
CA SER A 56 -4.47 20.43 -1.94
C SER A 56 -5.70 19.54 -1.75
N SER A 57 -5.59 18.26 -2.13
CA SER A 57 -6.72 17.35 -2.18
C SER A 57 -7.03 16.94 -0.75
N LYS A 58 -7.67 17.85 -0.02
CA LYS A 58 -8.28 17.57 1.28
C LYS A 58 -9.09 16.30 1.09
N LEU A 59 -8.79 15.27 1.89
CA LEU A 59 -9.48 13.99 1.82
C LEU A 59 -10.99 14.21 1.71
N SER A 60 -11.62 13.52 0.76
CA SER A 60 -13.08 13.53 0.65
C SER A 60 -13.69 13.00 1.95
N TYR A 61 -14.86 13.49 2.35
CA TYR A 61 -15.55 13.09 3.59
C TYR A 61 -15.65 11.56 3.76
N LYS A 62 -15.83 10.83 2.65
CA LYS A 62 -15.85 9.36 2.64
C LYS A 62 -14.51 8.75 3.07
N LEU A 63 -13.40 9.26 2.54
CA LEU A 63 -12.04 8.78 2.83
C LEU A 63 -11.61 9.17 4.25
N GLN A 64 -12.00 10.34 4.72
CA GLN A 64 -11.73 10.76 6.10
C GLN A 64 -12.43 9.83 7.10
N ARG A 65 -13.71 9.50 6.87
CA ARG A 65 -14.44 8.55 7.70
C ARG A 65 -13.84 7.16 7.67
N GLU A 66 -13.35 6.71 6.51
CA GLU A 66 -12.66 5.43 6.39
C GLU A 66 -11.37 5.39 7.22
N LEU A 67 -10.58 6.46 7.17
CA LEU A 67 -9.37 6.62 7.99
C LEU A 67 -9.70 6.58 9.49
N GLU A 68 -10.79 7.22 9.92
CA GLU A 68 -11.23 7.18 11.32
C GLU A 68 -11.72 5.79 11.78
N LEU A 69 -12.21 4.95 10.87
CA LEU A 69 -12.71 3.60 11.18
C LEU A 69 -11.63 2.52 11.10
N LEU A 70 -10.58 2.73 10.30
CA LEU A 70 -9.50 1.77 10.09
C LEU A 70 -8.78 1.33 11.37
N PRO A 71 -8.43 2.21 12.33
CA PRO A 71 -7.81 1.80 13.58
C PRO A 71 -8.63 0.75 14.33
N GLY A 72 -9.95 0.95 14.45
CA GLY A 72 -10.81 -0.03 15.13
C GLY A 72 -10.96 -1.34 14.35
N GLN A 73 -10.88 -1.29 13.01
CA GLN A 73 -10.86 -2.50 12.19
C GLN A 73 -9.54 -3.27 12.34
N LEU A 74 -8.41 -2.57 12.42
CA LEU A 74 -7.10 -3.16 12.67
C LEU A 74 -7.07 -3.84 14.04
N GLU A 75 -7.54 -3.18 15.10
CA GLU A 75 -7.61 -3.76 16.45
C GLU A 75 -8.47 -5.04 16.48
N ASP A 76 -9.61 -5.07 15.77
CA ASP A 76 -10.47 -6.26 15.68
C ASP A 76 -9.79 -7.40 14.91
N LEU A 77 -9.12 -7.08 13.80
CA LEU A 77 -8.36 -8.04 13.00
C LEU A 77 -7.16 -8.61 13.78
N GLU A 78 -6.43 -7.78 14.53
CA GLU A 78 -5.35 -8.22 15.43
C GLU A 78 -5.88 -9.17 16.51
N ALA A 79 -6.98 -8.81 17.17
CA ALA A 79 -7.59 -9.65 18.20
C ALA A 79 -8.08 -10.99 17.62
N LYS A 80 -8.68 -10.97 16.42
CA LYS A 80 -9.12 -12.18 15.70
C LYS A 80 -7.92 -13.07 15.35
N LEU A 81 -6.85 -12.48 14.84
CA LEU A 81 -5.62 -13.18 14.48
C LEU A 81 -4.95 -13.80 15.70
N GLU A 82 -4.86 -13.08 16.82
CA GLU A 82 -4.34 -13.61 18.09
C GLU A 82 -5.19 -14.78 18.58
N ALA A 83 -6.52 -14.67 18.53
CA ALA A 83 -7.42 -15.76 18.93
C ALA A 83 -7.29 -17.01 18.05
N LEU A 84 -7.07 -16.84 16.74
CA LEU A 84 -6.82 -17.94 15.81
C LEU A 84 -5.44 -18.56 16.04
N GLN A 85 -4.41 -17.75 16.24
CA GLN A 85 -3.06 -18.22 16.57
C GLN A 85 -3.03 -18.98 17.89
N ALA A 86 -3.75 -18.52 18.91
CA ALA A 86 -3.88 -19.21 20.19
C ALA A 86 -4.56 -20.58 20.04
N GLN A 87 -5.58 -20.69 19.17
CA GLN A 87 -6.18 -21.97 18.84
C GLN A 87 -5.21 -22.91 18.12
N VAL A 88 -4.44 -22.40 17.16
CA VAL A 88 -3.45 -23.21 16.41
C VAL A 88 -2.28 -23.64 17.29
N ALA A 89 -1.92 -22.83 18.29
CA ALA A 89 -0.86 -23.13 19.25
C ALA A 89 -1.24 -24.26 20.24
N ASP A 90 -2.53 -24.59 20.37
CA ASP A 90 -2.99 -25.67 21.24
C ASP A 90 -2.58 -27.05 20.69
N ALA A 91 -1.98 -27.91 21.52
CA ALA A 91 -1.51 -29.22 21.09
C ALA A 91 -2.65 -30.16 20.63
N ALA A 92 -3.86 -29.97 21.14
CA ALA A 92 -5.04 -30.73 20.73
C ALA A 92 -5.63 -30.26 19.40
N PHE A 93 -5.26 -29.07 18.90
CA PHE A 93 -5.74 -28.53 17.63
C PHE A 93 -5.45 -29.46 16.45
N PHE A 94 -4.20 -29.90 16.32
CA PHE A 94 -3.79 -30.83 15.25
C PHE A 94 -4.32 -32.25 15.42
N SER A 95 -4.95 -32.56 16.57
CA SER A 95 -5.65 -33.83 16.79
C SER A 95 -7.11 -33.81 16.28
N GLN A 96 -7.62 -32.64 15.89
CA GLN A 96 -8.96 -32.49 15.33
C GLN A 96 -9.04 -32.96 13.86
N PRO A 97 -10.26 -33.16 13.31
CA PRO A 97 -10.43 -33.51 11.90
C PRO A 97 -9.76 -32.52 10.96
N HIS A 98 -9.15 -33.02 9.89
CA HIS A 98 -8.39 -32.21 8.94
C HIS A 98 -9.21 -31.07 8.31
N GLU A 99 -10.51 -31.27 8.05
CA GLU A 99 -11.40 -30.21 7.56
C GLU A 99 -11.50 -29.03 8.52
N GLN A 100 -11.54 -29.29 9.83
CA GLN A 100 -11.63 -28.25 10.86
C GLN A 100 -10.31 -27.50 10.99
N THR A 101 -9.18 -28.23 11.01
CA THR A 101 -7.85 -27.61 11.12
C THR A 101 -7.51 -26.79 9.88
N GLN A 102 -7.80 -27.29 8.69
CA GLN A 102 -7.62 -26.53 7.44
C GLN A 102 -8.47 -25.27 7.41
N LYS A 103 -9.71 -25.32 7.89
CA LYS A 103 -10.56 -24.14 7.95
C LYS A 103 -9.95 -23.06 8.84
N VAL A 104 -9.52 -23.42 10.05
CA VAL A 104 -8.92 -22.45 10.99
C VAL A 104 -7.60 -21.90 10.46
N LEU A 105 -6.77 -22.73 9.81
CA LEU A 105 -5.53 -22.26 9.17
C LEU A 105 -5.81 -21.32 7.99
N ALA A 106 -6.86 -21.58 7.20
CA ALA A 106 -7.29 -20.69 6.14
C ALA A 106 -7.83 -19.37 6.68
N ASP A 107 -8.67 -19.40 7.72
CA ASP A 107 -9.16 -18.22 8.43
C ASP A 107 -8.00 -17.39 9.02
N LEU A 108 -6.97 -18.05 9.57
CA LEU A 108 -5.77 -17.39 10.09
C LEU A 108 -5.02 -16.67 8.97
N SER A 109 -4.73 -17.37 7.87
CA SER A 109 -4.05 -16.77 6.71
C SER A 109 -4.87 -15.63 6.09
N GLN A 110 -6.19 -15.75 6.07
CA GLN A 110 -7.07 -14.70 5.58
C GLN A 110 -7.03 -13.47 6.49
N ALA A 111 -7.10 -13.67 7.81
CA ALA A 111 -7.00 -12.58 8.78
C ALA A 111 -5.65 -11.83 8.69
N GLU A 112 -4.54 -12.56 8.48
CA GLU A 112 -3.22 -11.97 8.21
C GLU A 112 -3.22 -11.09 6.95
N GLN A 113 -3.81 -11.58 5.85
CA GLN A 113 -3.91 -10.82 4.60
C GLN A 113 -4.85 -9.61 4.73
N GLU A 114 -5.96 -9.74 5.45
CA GLU A 114 -6.91 -8.64 5.69
C GLU A 114 -6.25 -7.55 6.54
N LEU A 115 -5.47 -7.93 7.54
CA LEU A 115 -4.70 -7.00 8.37
C LEU A 115 -3.68 -6.22 7.52
N GLU A 116 -2.88 -6.92 6.71
CA GLU A 116 -1.89 -6.28 5.82
C GLU A 116 -2.56 -5.29 4.86
N GLN A 117 -3.65 -5.70 4.20
CA GLN A 117 -4.42 -4.83 3.30
C GLN A 117 -5.00 -3.61 4.02
N ALA A 118 -5.51 -3.79 5.25
CA ALA A 118 -6.03 -2.68 6.06
C ALA A 118 -4.93 -1.69 6.43
N PHE A 119 -3.72 -2.18 6.75
CA PHE A 119 -2.54 -1.34 6.99
C PHE A 119 -2.12 -0.57 5.74
N GLU A 120 -1.95 -1.24 4.59
CA GLU A 120 -1.61 -0.57 3.33
C GLU A 120 -2.64 0.51 2.98
N ARG A 121 -3.92 0.22 3.21
CA ARG A 121 -5.01 1.16 2.99
C ARG A 121 -4.91 2.36 3.93
N TRP A 122 -4.63 2.12 5.21
CA TRP A 122 -4.44 3.19 6.19
C TRP A 122 -3.25 4.09 5.83
N GLU A 123 -2.11 3.50 5.47
CA GLU A 123 -0.92 4.24 5.05
C GLU A 123 -1.19 5.09 3.80
N TYR A 124 -1.91 4.54 2.82
CA TYR A 124 -2.33 5.29 1.64
C TYR A 124 -3.19 6.51 1.99
N LEU A 125 -4.18 6.33 2.87
CA LEU A 125 -5.07 7.42 3.29
C LEU A 125 -4.34 8.48 4.13
N GLU A 126 -3.43 8.07 5.02
CA GLU A 126 -2.58 8.97 5.77
C GLU A 126 -1.60 9.72 4.84
N GLY A 127 -1.04 9.06 3.81
CA GLY A 127 -0.23 9.72 2.78
C GLY A 127 -0.99 10.81 2.02
N LEU A 128 -2.23 10.51 1.61
CA LEU A 128 -3.12 11.48 0.98
C LEU A 128 -3.50 12.65 1.92
N LYS A 129 -3.71 12.38 3.21
CA LYS A 129 -3.99 13.41 4.23
C LYS A 129 -2.80 14.33 4.45
N ASN A 130 -1.60 13.77 4.49
CA ASN A 130 -0.35 14.48 4.74
C ASN A 130 0.23 15.13 3.46
N GLY A 131 -0.36 14.87 2.30
CA GLY A 131 -0.08 15.56 1.05
C GLY A 131 1.25 15.16 0.38
N ALA A 132 1.68 13.92 0.59
CA ALA A 132 2.87 13.35 -0.05
C ALA A 132 2.59 12.88 -1.48
#